data_AF-A0A117KDY1-F1
#
_entry.id   AF-A0A117KDY1-F1
#
_cell.length_a   1.000
_cell.length_b   1.000
_cell.length_c   1.000
_cell.angle_alpha   90.00
_cell.angle_beta   90.00
_cell.angle_gamma   90.00
#
_symmetry.space_group_name_H-M   'P 1'
#
loop_
_entity.id
_entity.type
_entity.pdbx_description
1 polymer ?
#
loop_
_entity_poly.entity_id
_entity_poly.type
_entity_poly.pdbx_seq_one_letter_code
_entity_poly.pdbx_strand_id
1 'polypeptide(L)'
;MKKLVLIILLPIIFSCNAQNIELQEKIDDQIAELQNIIELNSIKISADPIPEKDLSKSINAFKDKKLYHPSFFDSLDINTGNRFPNSYFHIEYDEYRLSELLGHDNLYFRKNAERLPKFEIQKVFYMDGTNENASSAILTRSESNKTPFYGEEDKEYMVNSGLYFFQKNTKPISAVEIKVITNFANIKDYPIDKNTKTIHTDQGDIEILTFNGNELTYKIPISLSEKVEVNALYKNGKYLNSTGYQTFRSTHEIEKIRDLIKILEVAKDKIYNEELNTEKELEQFFKSRVKPKDLKTEEYITHSEYFSATITQAVISIIEADKPIVHTNIYPIHQFLKEQYNETGYVICRDAKSNKKGIIGFDGKWLVEPIYYNISQTNFLKNYVQVALKEDEGSNTTFWIDKKNRRLVKTNYDINSYSLRSLHPVLVIMESLNEKLNELGVANNETGELIIPIEFDRIEFSKGTIICTLPNQKTIKIFDETGKLIKTQLKK
;
A
#
# COMPACT_ATOMS: atom_id res chain seq x y z
N MET A 1 23.68 28.39 19.07
CA MET A 1 25.01 29.06 19.02
C MET A 1 26.03 28.35 18.12
N LYS A 2 26.35 27.06 18.26
CA LYS A 2 27.31 26.39 17.35
C LYS A 2 26.94 26.49 15.86
N LYS A 3 25.65 26.32 15.48
CA LYS A 3 25.16 26.51 14.09
C LYS A 3 25.25 27.96 13.60
N LEU A 4 24.98 28.94 14.48
CA LEU A 4 25.05 30.37 14.16
C LEU A 4 26.50 30.82 13.96
N VAL A 5 27.43 30.31 14.78
CA VAL A 5 28.88 30.50 14.60
C VAL A 5 29.42 29.77 13.36
N LEU A 6 28.81 28.63 12.96
CA LEU A 6 29.21 27.87 11.77
C LEU A 6 28.83 28.57 10.45
N ILE A 7 27.72 29.31 10.42
CA ILE A 7 27.27 30.10 9.26
C ILE A 7 28.22 31.29 8.99
N ILE A 8 28.93 31.76 10.03
CA ILE A 8 29.92 32.84 9.94
C ILE A 8 31.24 32.38 9.27
N LEU A 9 31.45 31.07 9.06
CA LEU A 9 32.78 30.48 8.83
C LEU A 9 32.94 29.63 7.53
N LEU A 10 32.41 30.09 6.38
CA LEU A 10 32.79 29.52 5.07
C LEU A 10 33.57 30.52 4.19
N PRO A 11 34.60 30.07 3.45
CA PRO A 11 35.93 30.69 3.49
C PRO A 11 36.20 31.60 2.29
N ILE A 12 36.98 32.69 2.48
CA ILE A 12 37.49 33.50 1.35
C ILE A 12 39.00 33.69 1.43
N ILE A 13 39.64 33.52 0.27
CA ILE A 13 41.09 33.43 0.05
C ILE A 13 41.62 34.73 -0.63
N PHE A 14 42.64 35.34 0.02
CA PHE A 14 43.69 36.32 -0.37
C PHE A 14 43.39 37.76 -0.90
N SER A 15 43.79 38.82 -0.16
CA SER A 15 45.07 39.59 -0.28
C SER A 15 45.09 40.83 0.67
N CYS A 16 46.24 41.20 1.26
CA CYS A 16 46.36 41.94 2.52
C CYS A 16 45.81 43.38 2.64
N ASN A 17 45.47 44.10 1.56
CA ASN A 17 44.82 45.42 1.67
C ASN A 17 43.34 45.41 1.25
N ALA A 18 42.95 44.47 0.38
CA ALA A 18 41.54 44.22 0.06
C ALA A 18 40.84 43.46 1.21
N GLN A 19 41.61 42.72 2.00
CA GLN A 19 41.12 41.91 3.13
C GLN A 19 40.38 42.71 4.20
N ASN A 20 40.89 43.88 4.64
CA ASN A 20 40.22 44.64 5.70
C ASN A 20 38.90 45.27 5.25
N ILE A 21 38.81 45.76 4.00
CA ILE A 21 37.55 46.29 3.44
C ILE A 21 36.53 45.16 3.30
N GLU A 22 36.93 44.02 2.77
CA GLU A 22 36.05 42.86 2.59
C GLU A 22 35.60 42.24 3.92
N LEU A 23 36.49 42.17 4.92
CA LEU A 23 36.17 41.76 6.29
C LEU A 23 35.16 42.72 6.93
N GLN A 24 35.33 44.03 6.71
CA GLN A 24 34.44 45.05 7.23
C GLN A 24 33.06 44.99 6.56
N GLU A 25 32.99 44.84 5.24
CA GLU A 25 31.73 44.64 4.49
C GLU A 25 30.98 43.41 4.97
N LYS A 26 31.67 42.28 5.20
CA LYS A 26 31.02 41.06 5.74
C LYS A 26 30.47 41.23 7.14
N ILE A 27 31.20 41.94 8.02
CA ILE A 27 30.69 42.24 9.35
C ILE A 27 29.46 43.15 9.26
N ASP A 28 29.48 44.13 8.35
CA ASP A 28 28.34 45.02 8.12
C ASP A 28 27.13 44.28 7.56
N ASP A 29 27.32 43.39 6.59
CA ASP A 29 26.27 42.52 6.05
C ASP A 29 25.66 41.64 7.14
N GLN A 30 26.50 41.07 8.02
CA GLN A 30 26.00 40.26 9.13
C GLN A 30 25.27 41.07 10.20
N ILE A 31 25.78 42.26 10.55
CA ILE A 31 25.07 43.17 11.45
C ILE A 31 23.71 43.50 10.85
N ALA A 32 23.66 43.84 9.56
CA ALA A 32 22.42 44.15 8.86
C ALA A 32 21.45 42.94 8.82
N GLU A 33 21.94 41.73 8.55
CA GLU A 33 21.13 40.51 8.58
C GLU A 33 20.53 40.25 9.99
N LEU A 34 21.36 40.36 11.03
CA LEU A 34 20.92 40.17 12.41
C LEU A 34 19.95 41.28 12.87
N GLN A 35 20.16 42.52 12.44
CA GLN A 35 19.23 43.64 12.68
C GLN A 35 17.90 43.41 11.96
N ASN A 36 17.93 42.97 10.71
CA ASN A 36 16.74 42.58 9.96
C ASN A 36 15.97 41.46 10.67
N ILE A 37 16.66 40.45 11.22
CA ILE A 37 16.02 39.39 12.03
C ILE A 37 15.30 39.99 13.24
N ILE A 38 15.93 40.93 13.96
CA ILE A 38 15.29 41.60 15.12
C ILE A 38 14.06 42.40 14.68
N GLU A 39 14.19 43.16 13.59
CA GLU A 39 13.12 44.02 13.06
C GLU A 39 11.92 43.17 12.60
N LEU A 40 12.16 42.15 11.76
CA LEU A 40 11.14 41.24 11.27
C LEU A 40 10.46 40.45 12.41
N ASN A 41 11.18 40.14 13.50
CA ASN A 41 10.61 39.48 14.67
C ASN A 41 9.58 40.34 15.43
N SER A 42 9.45 41.63 15.09
CA SER A 42 8.43 42.53 15.66
C SER A 42 7.26 42.81 14.72
N ILE A 43 7.35 42.39 13.44
CA ILE A 43 6.35 42.67 12.42
C ILE A 43 5.34 41.52 12.35
N LYS A 44 4.09 41.84 12.68
CA LYS A 44 2.97 40.91 12.57
C LYS A 44 2.29 41.07 11.21
N ILE A 45 2.23 40.01 10.42
CA ILE A 45 1.49 40.00 9.16
C ILE A 45 0.01 39.74 9.50
N SER A 46 -0.88 40.66 9.15
CA SER A 46 -2.33 40.42 9.26
C SER A 46 -2.86 39.97 7.91
N ALA A 47 -3.57 38.84 7.87
CA ALA A 47 -4.34 38.41 6.72
C ALA A 47 -5.82 38.53 7.05
N ASP A 48 -6.58 39.28 6.24
CA ASP A 48 -8.02 39.37 6.44
C ASP A 48 -8.72 38.05 6.06
N PRO A 49 -9.75 37.63 6.82
CA PRO A 49 -10.52 36.44 6.48
C PRO A 49 -11.24 36.60 5.14
N ILE A 50 -11.32 35.50 4.38
CA ILE A 50 -12.04 35.44 3.12
C ILE A 50 -13.55 35.65 3.40
N PRO A 51 -14.27 36.43 2.57
CA PRO A 51 -15.71 36.60 2.71
C PRO A 51 -16.48 35.27 2.68
N GLU A 52 -17.52 35.15 3.51
CA GLU A 52 -18.28 33.91 3.70
C GLU A 52 -18.87 33.33 2.40
N LYS A 53 -19.23 34.20 1.44
CA LYS A 53 -19.72 33.80 0.11
C LYS A 53 -18.69 33.00 -0.71
N ASP A 54 -17.40 33.22 -0.47
CA ASP A 54 -16.29 32.63 -1.22
C ASP A 54 -15.69 31.41 -0.50
N LEU A 55 -16.05 31.17 0.77
CA LEU A 55 -15.56 30.04 1.58
C LEU A 55 -15.91 28.67 1.00
N SER A 56 -17.03 28.54 0.27
CA SER A 56 -17.49 27.24 -0.28
C SER A 56 -16.47 26.56 -1.21
N LYS A 57 -15.54 27.33 -1.79
CA LYS A 57 -14.47 26.83 -2.68
C LYS A 57 -13.14 26.56 -1.95
N SER A 58 -13.02 26.94 -0.68
CA SER A 58 -11.74 26.98 0.07
C SER A 58 -11.78 26.21 1.39
N ILE A 59 -12.83 25.44 1.63
CA ILE A 59 -12.94 24.54 2.78
C ILE A 59 -12.52 23.15 2.31
N ASN A 60 -11.36 22.69 2.75
CA ASN A 60 -10.92 21.32 2.49
C ASN A 60 -11.83 20.34 3.24
N ALA A 61 -12.37 19.36 2.51
CA ALA A 61 -13.29 18.36 3.03
C ALA A 61 -12.62 17.25 3.86
N PHE A 62 -11.29 17.22 3.93
CA PHE A 62 -10.55 16.09 4.47
C PHE A 62 -9.80 16.49 5.73
N LYS A 63 -10.17 15.83 6.84
CA LYS A 63 -9.33 15.48 7.99
C LYS A 63 -10.18 14.76 9.05
N ASP A 64 -10.96 13.75 8.67
CA ASP A 64 -11.58 12.88 9.68
C ASP A 64 -10.62 11.73 10.05
N LYS A 65 -9.57 12.07 10.81
CA LYS A 65 -8.54 11.11 11.30
C LYS A 65 -9.14 9.97 12.14
N LYS A 66 -10.39 10.10 12.61
CA LYS A 66 -11.06 9.10 13.47
C LYS A 66 -11.42 7.80 12.75
N LEU A 67 -11.29 7.76 11.42
CA LEU A 67 -11.68 6.61 10.62
C LEU A 67 -10.56 5.57 10.45
N TYR A 68 -9.30 5.92 10.70
CA TYR A 68 -8.23 4.92 10.63
C TYR A 68 -8.43 3.87 11.73
N HIS A 69 -8.56 2.62 11.30
CA HIS A 69 -8.59 1.47 12.17
C HIS A 69 -7.55 0.46 11.65
N PRO A 70 -6.76 -0.21 12.52
CA PRO A 70 -5.80 -1.23 12.09
C PRO A 70 -6.39 -2.31 11.20
N SER A 71 -7.71 -2.54 11.29
CA SER A 71 -8.46 -3.45 10.41
C SER A 71 -8.47 -3.05 8.94
N PHE A 72 -7.94 -1.88 8.56
CA PHE A 72 -7.71 -1.55 7.15
C PHE A 72 -6.93 -2.68 6.44
N PHE A 73 -5.98 -3.29 7.16
CA PHE A 73 -5.19 -4.39 6.63
C PHE A 73 -5.89 -5.76 6.80
N ASP A 74 -7.06 -5.88 7.44
CA ASP A 74 -7.68 -7.20 7.66
C ASP A 74 -8.14 -7.88 6.34
N SER A 75 -8.29 -7.11 5.27
CA SER A 75 -8.83 -7.57 3.99
C SER A 75 -7.97 -7.13 2.80
N LEU A 76 -6.67 -7.40 2.84
CA LEU A 76 -5.78 -7.21 1.68
C LEU A 76 -6.10 -8.23 0.60
N ASP A 77 -6.08 -7.78 -0.66
CA ASP A 77 -6.15 -8.69 -1.81
C ASP A 77 -4.75 -9.13 -2.19
N ILE A 78 -4.57 -10.45 -2.31
CA ILE A 78 -3.29 -11.08 -2.63
C ILE A 78 -3.40 -11.72 -4.00
N ASN A 79 -2.89 -10.98 -4.99
CA ASN A 79 -2.80 -11.48 -6.34
C ASN A 79 -1.57 -12.39 -6.47
N THR A 80 -1.75 -13.54 -7.11
CA THR A 80 -0.65 -14.49 -7.31
C THR A 80 -0.53 -14.97 -8.74
N GLY A 81 0.72 -15.15 -9.17
CA GLY A 81 1.07 -15.89 -10.37
C GLY A 81 1.70 -17.23 -10.01
N ASN A 82 0.95 -18.32 -10.11
CA ASN A 82 1.48 -19.67 -9.87
C ASN A 82 2.38 -20.14 -11.02
N ARG A 83 3.70 -20.25 -10.74
CA ARG A 83 4.70 -20.77 -11.68
C ARG A 83 5.61 -21.79 -11.03
N PHE A 84 5.12 -23.01 -10.91
CA PHE A 84 5.79 -24.04 -10.15
C PHE A 84 7.23 -24.30 -10.65
N PRO A 85 8.24 -24.45 -9.76
CA PRO A 85 8.17 -24.48 -8.28
C PRO A 85 8.33 -23.10 -7.61
N ASN A 86 7.79 -22.04 -8.21
CA ASN A 86 7.82 -20.67 -7.70
C ASN A 86 6.42 -20.04 -7.67
N SER A 87 6.20 -19.10 -6.75
CA SER A 87 5.03 -18.23 -6.74
C SER A 87 5.47 -16.79 -6.62
N TYR A 88 4.72 -15.93 -7.30
CA TYR A 88 4.83 -14.48 -7.18
C TYR A 88 3.60 -13.98 -6.46
N PHE A 89 3.77 -13.08 -5.52
CA PHE A 89 2.66 -12.41 -4.84
C PHE A 89 2.73 -10.92 -5.12
N HIS A 90 1.57 -10.30 -5.27
CA HIS A 90 1.37 -8.87 -5.28
C HIS A 90 0.37 -8.54 -4.18
N ILE A 91 0.75 -7.66 -3.26
CA ILE A 91 -0.12 -7.17 -2.20
C ILE A 91 -0.79 -5.89 -2.71
N GLU A 92 -2.09 -5.93 -2.89
CA GLU A 92 -2.87 -4.76 -3.30
C GLU A 92 -3.52 -4.09 -2.09
N TYR A 93 -3.30 -2.78 -1.99
CA TYR A 93 -3.99 -1.92 -1.03
C TYR A 93 -4.20 -0.53 -1.63
N ASP A 94 -5.24 0.15 -1.16
CA ASP A 94 -5.57 1.50 -1.62
C ASP A 94 -4.77 2.55 -0.83
N GLU A 95 -3.64 2.97 -1.39
CA GLU A 95 -2.77 4.01 -0.80
C GLU A 95 -3.51 5.34 -0.61
N TYR A 96 -4.40 5.73 -1.52
CA TYR A 96 -5.17 6.96 -1.42
C TYR A 96 -6.15 6.90 -0.26
N ARG A 97 -6.89 5.78 -0.15
CA ARG A 97 -7.80 5.55 0.96
C ARG A 97 -7.05 5.49 2.28
N LEU A 98 -5.87 4.85 2.33
CA LEU A 98 -5.04 4.83 3.52
C LEU A 98 -4.63 6.26 3.92
N SER A 99 -4.17 7.08 2.97
CA SER A 99 -3.81 8.47 3.23
C SER A 99 -4.99 9.28 3.76
N GLU A 100 -6.19 9.10 3.17
CA GLU A 100 -7.42 9.75 3.59
C GLU A 100 -7.80 9.35 5.03
N LEU A 101 -7.71 8.06 5.37
CA LEU A 101 -8.00 7.55 6.72
C LEU A 101 -7.02 8.10 7.76
N LEU A 102 -5.77 8.33 7.37
CA LEU A 102 -4.75 9.00 8.20
C LEU A 102 -4.94 10.53 8.24
N GLY A 103 -5.91 11.08 7.50
CA GLY A 103 -6.22 12.51 7.44
C GLY A 103 -5.21 13.32 6.64
N HIS A 104 -4.55 12.70 5.66
CA HIS A 104 -3.56 13.33 4.79
C HIS A 104 -4.06 13.45 3.34
N ASP A 105 -3.34 14.23 2.52
CA ASP A 105 -3.65 14.38 1.10
C ASP A 105 -3.17 13.17 0.26
N ASN A 106 -3.65 13.07 -0.98
CA ASN A 106 -3.32 11.97 -1.89
C ASN A 106 -1.83 11.93 -2.32
N LEU A 107 -1.02 12.91 -1.94
CA LEU A 107 0.41 13.00 -2.24
C LEU A 107 1.28 12.74 -0.99
N TYR A 108 0.68 12.42 0.15
CA TYR A 108 1.37 12.27 1.43
C TYR A 108 2.53 11.26 1.36
N PHE A 109 2.27 10.04 0.91
CA PHE A 109 3.29 9.00 0.84
C PHE A 109 4.34 9.25 -0.24
N ARG A 110 4.02 10.04 -1.28
CA ARG A 110 5.03 10.51 -2.25
C ARG A 110 6.06 11.44 -1.61
N LYS A 111 5.63 12.23 -0.61
CA LYS A 111 6.51 13.15 0.14
C LYS A 111 7.17 12.48 1.35
N ASN A 112 6.60 11.37 1.82
CA ASN A 112 7.02 10.65 3.03
C ASN A 112 7.11 9.14 2.73
N ALA A 113 7.96 8.74 1.78
CA ALA A 113 8.05 7.35 1.32
C ALA A 113 8.45 6.38 2.44
N GLU A 114 9.17 6.84 3.45
CA GLU A 114 9.55 6.08 4.65
C GLU A 114 8.36 5.72 5.55
N ARG A 115 7.20 6.37 5.36
CA ARG A 115 5.96 6.12 6.11
C ARG A 115 5.07 5.06 5.45
N LEU A 116 5.41 4.60 4.25
CA LEU A 116 4.68 3.53 3.58
C LEU A 116 4.66 2.25 4.45
N PRO A 117 3.54 1.52 4.48
CA PRO A 117 3.48 0.22 5.12
C PRO A 117 4.55 -0.71 4.54
N LYS A 118 5.21 -1.46 5.42
CA LYS A 118 6.14 -2.52 5.03
C LYS A 118 5.47 -3.87 5.22
N PHE A 119 5.61 -4.74 4.22
CA PHE A 119 5.00 -6.05 4.24
C PHE A 119 6.09 -7.13 4.27
N GLU A 120 5.90 -8.12 5.14
CA GLU A 120 6.79 -9.28 5.26
C GLU A 120 5.92 -10.54 5.25
N ILE A 121 6.11 -11.41 4.25
CA ILE A 121 5.48 -12.74 4.28
C ILE A 121 6.25 -13.59 5.30
N GLN A 122 5.54 -14.08 6.31
CA GLN A 122 6.12 -14.85 7.41
C GLN A 122 5.98 -16.36 7.16
N LYS A 123 4.83 -16.79 6.66
CA LYS A 123 4.52 -18.20 6.39
C LYS A 123 3.72 -18.38 5.12
N VAL A 124 3.86 -19.55 4.52
CA VAL A 124 3.01 -20.02 3.43
C VAL A 124 2.23 -21.23 3.89
N PHE A 125 0.95 -21.25 3.54
CA PHE A 125 0.06 -22.39 3.76
C PHE A 125 -0.21 -23.06 2.42
N TYR A 126 -0.16 -24.39 2.41
CA TYR A 126 -0.30 -25.20 1.22
C TYR A 126 -1.70 -25.81 1.11
N MET A 127 -2.09 -26.18 -0.11
CA MET A 127 -3.39 -26.80 -0.41
C MET A 127 -3.56 -28.19 0.23
N ASP A 128 -2.47 -28.87 0.60
CA ASP A 128 -2.52 -30.14 1.35
C ASP A 128 -2.67 -29.95 2.87
N GLY A 129 -2.82 -28.71 3.34
CA GLY A 129 -2.95 -28.35 4.76
C GLY A 129 -1.62 -28.20 5.51
N THR A 130 -0.48 -28.46 4.86
CA THR A 130 0.84 -28.19 5.46
C THR A 130 1.19 -26.71 5.39
N ASN A 131 2.15 -26.27 6.20
CA ASN A 131 2.68 -24.91 6.16
C ASN A 131 4.19 -24.90 6.44
N GLU A 132 4.84 -23.83 6.04
CA GLU A 132 6.25 -23.58 6.35
C GLU A 132 6.53 -22.09 6.49
N ASN A 133 7.66 -21.76 7.13
CA ASN A 133 8.15 -20.38 7.15
C ASN A 133 8.46 -19.95 5.71
N ALA A 134 8.01 -18.75 5.36
CA ALA A 134 8.29 -18.19 4.06
C ALA A 134 9.79 -17.92 3.93
N SER A 135 10.34 -18.25 2.77
CA SER A 135 11.69 -17.88 2.37
C SER A 135 11.63 -16.74 1.35
N SER A 136 10.58 -15.92 1.43
CA SER A 136 10.23 -14.97 0.40
C SER A 136 11.18 -13.80 0.41
N ALA A 137 11.59 -13.36 -0.77
CA ALA A 137 12.31 -12.11 -0.96
C ALA A 137 11.40 -11.09 -1.64
N ILE A 138 11.56 -9.81 -1.31
CA ILE A 138 11.02 -8.72 -2.13
C ILE A 138 11.61 -8.87 -3.52
N LEU A 139 10.76 -8.83 -4.55
CA LEU A 139 11.14 -9.10 -5.93
C LEU A 139 12.24 -8.14 -6.38
N THR A 140 13.41 -8.68 -6.68
CA THR A 140 14.54 -7.91 -7.19
C THR A 140 14.47 -7.74 -8.71
N ARG A 141 15.21 -6.76 -9.25
CA ARG A 141 15.35 -6.59 -10.71
C ARG A 141 15.86 -7.84 -11.43
N SER A 142 16.71 -8.61 -10.77
CA SER A 142 17.23 -9.87 -11.32
C SER A 142 16.16 -10.96 -11.44
N GLU A 143 15.16 -10.95 -10.55
CA GLU A 143 14.06 -11.89 -10.53
C GLU A 143 12.91 -11.43 -11.45
N SER A 144 12.63 -10.13 -11.50
CA SER A 144 11.65 -9.57 -12.43
C SER A 144 12.07 -9.77 -13.89
N ASN A 145 13.37 -9.73 -14.21
CA ASN A 145 13.86 -10.05 -15.56
C ASN A 145 13.61 -11.51 -15.98
N LYS A 146 13.40 -12.42 -15.02
CA LYS A 146 13.00 -13.82 -15.28
C LYS A 146 11.49 -13.96 -15.47
N THR A 147 10.72 -12.87 -15.41
CA THR A 147 9.27 -12.85 -15.62
C THR A 147 8.93 -12.29 -17.02
N PRO A 148 8.67 -13.14 -18.04
CA PRO A 148 8.42 -12.69 -19.42
C PRO A 148 7.03 -12.08 -19.67
N PHE A 149 6.29 -11.68 -18.63
CA PHE A 149 4.86 -11.32 -18.72
C PHE A 149 4.57 -9.86 -18.39
N TYR A 150 5.57 -9.15 -17.89
CA TYR A 150 5.48 -7.75 -17.54
C TYR A 150 6.33 -6.96 -18.54
N GLY A 151 5.82 -5.82 -19.00
CA GLY A 151 6.63 -4.89 -19.80
C GLY A 151 7.84 -4.42 -18.99
N GLU A 152 8.87 -3.88 -19.65
CA GLU A 152 10.04 -3.34 -18.93
C GLU A 152 9.65 -2.24 -17.92
N GLU A 153 8.65 -1.41 -18.26
CA GLU A 153 8.10 -0.39 -17.35
C GLU A 153 7.39 -1.01 -16.14
N ASP A 154 6.58 -2.06 -16.37
CA ASP A 154 5.91 -2.79 -15.28
C ASP A 154 6.94 -3.44 -14.34
N LYS A 155 8.01 -4.03 -14.88
CA LYS A 155 9.07 -4.66 -14.08
C LYS A 155 9.78 -3.64 -13.19
N GLU A 156 10.02 -2.43 -13.67
CA GLU A 156 10.67 -1.38 -12.88
C GLU A 156 9.75 -0.90 -11.75
N TYR A 157 8.46 -0.71 -12.04
CA TYR A 157 7.45 -0.40 -11.02
C TYR A 157 7.35 -1.50 -9.95
N MET A 158 7.32 -2.77 -10.37
CA MET A 158 7.23 -3.92 -9.46
C MET A 158 8.38 -3.96 -8.45
N VAL A 159 9.62 -3.79 -8.92
CA VAL A 159 10.82 -3.86 -8.09
C VAL A 159 10.88 -2.73 -7.06
N ASN A 160 10.40 -1.54 -7.43
CA ASN A 160 10.52 -0.35 -6.58
C ASN A 160 9.37 -0.21 -5.57
N SER A 161 8.23 -0.88 -5.79
CA SER A 161 7.05 -0.75 -4.93
C SER A 161 7.20 -1.43 -3.55
N GLY A 162 8.03 -2.47 -3.43
CA GLY A 162 8.08 -3.29 -2.21
C GLY A 162 6.84 -4.16 -1.96
N LEU A 163 5.92 -4.24 -2.94
CA LEU A 163 4.65 -4.99 -2.84
C LEU A 163 4.67 -6.34 -3.56
N TYR A 164 5.75 -6.61 -4.31
CA TYR A 164 5.93 -7.86 -5.04
C TYR A 164 6.90 -8.77 -4.32
N PHE A 165 6.49 -10.02 -4.13
CA PHE A 165 7.27 -11.02 -3.41
C PHE A 165 7.48 -12.26 -4.28
N PHE A 166 8.67 -12.83 -4.16
CA PHE A 166 9.03 -14.11 -4.77
C PHE A 166 9.15 -15.18 -3.68
N GLN A 167 8.47 -16.31 -3.86
CA GLN A 167 8.62 -17.50 -3.01
C GLN A 167 8.94 -18.69 -3.89
N LYS A 168 9.91 -19.50 -3.45
CA LYS A 168 10.10 -20.84 -3.99
C LYS A 168 9.20 -21.79 -3.20
N ASN A 169 8.39 -22.58 -3.89
CA ASN A 169 7.44 -23.46 -3.25
C ASN A 169 7.48 -24.86 -3.83
N THR A 170 7.33 -25.83 -2.93
CA THR A 170 7.32 -27.26 -3.28
C THR A 170 5.91 -27.77 -3.52
N LYS A 171 4.88 -27.00 -3.15
CA LYS A 171 3.46 -27.35 -3.30
C LYS A 171 2.63 -26.12 -3.68
N PRO A 172 1.40 -26.30 -4.19
CA PRO A 172 0.46 -25.21 -4.41
C PRO A 172 0.11 -24.46 -3.12
N ILE A 173 0.20 -23.14 -3.13
CA ILE A 173 -0.07 -22.27 -1.97
C ILE A 173 -1.56 -21.90 -1.91
N SER A 174 -2.16 -22.02 -0.73
CA SER A 174 -3.55 -21.71 -0.43
C SER A 174 -3.73 -20.37 0.28
N ALA A 175 -2.75 -19.97 1.10
CA ALA A 175 -2.76 -18.73 1.86
C ALA A 175 -1.35 -18.30 2.25
N VAL A 176 -1.20 -17.05 2.67
CA VAL A 176 0.05 -16.48 3.19
C VAL A 176 -0.20 -15.73 4.49
N GLU A 177 0.68 -15.90 5.48
CA GLU A 177 0.70 -15.06 6.68
C GLU A 177 1.55 -13.84 6.37
N ILE A 178 0.97 -12.64 6.42
CA ILE A 178 1.67 -11.39 6.15
C ILE A 178 1.70 -10.56 7.42
N LYS A 179 2.91 -10.14 7.79
CA LYS A 179 3.18 -9.15 8.82
C LYS A 179 3.27 -7.78 8.15
N VAL A 180 2.34 -6.91 8.51
CA VAL A 180 2.28 -5.51 8.12
C VAL A 180 2.91 -4.67 9.22
N ILE A 181 3.90 -3.86 8.87
CA ILE A 181 4.59 -2.95 9.78
C ILE A 181 4.31 -1.53 9.30
N THR A 182 3.58 -0.77 10.09
CA THR A 182 3.28 0.63 9.80
C THR A 182 4.02 1.52 10.77
N ASN A 183 4.72 2.53 10.26
CA ASN A 183 5.34 3.57 11.07
C ASN A 183 4.56 4.88 10.96
N PHE A 184 3.25 4.80 11.20
CA PHE A 184 2.41 6.00 11.22
C PHE A 184 2.70 6.77 12.50
N ALA A 185 2.80 8.09 12.38
CA ALA A 185 2.99 8.96 13.52
C ALA A 185 1.83 8.74 14.50
N ASN A 186 2.13 8.46 15.77
CA ASN A 186 1.11 8.53 16.80
C ASN A 186 0.83 10.01 17.04
N ILE A 187 -0.41 10.45 16.81
CA ILE A 187 -0.79 11.84 16.94
C ILE A 187 -1.71 11.97 18.14
N LYS A 188 -1.36 12.86 19.07
CA LYS A 188 -2.23 13.25 20.17
C LYS A 188 -2.85 14.61 19.87
N ASP A 189 -4.17 14.61 19.72
CA ASP A 189 -4.95 15.80 19.42
C ASP A 189 -5.41 16.50 20.70
N TYR A 190 -5.16 17.81 20.75
CA TYR A 190 -5.62 18.69 21.82
C TYR A 190 -6.63 19.70 21.23
N PRO A 191 -7.94 19.47 21.42
CA PRO A 191 -8.94 20.43 21.00
C PRO A 191 -8.80 21.70 21.83
N ILE A 192 -8.80 22.84 21.16
CA ILE A 192 -8.70 24.15 21.77
C ILE A 192 -9.85 25.04 21.33
N ASP A 193 -10.30 25.84 22.29
CA ASP A 193 -11.30 26.87 22.10
C ASP A 193 -10.78 28.22 22.63
N LYS A 194 -11.63 29.23 22.57
CA LYS A 194 -11.35 30.60 23.01
C LYS A 194 -10.95 30.71 24.49
N ASN A 195 -11.33 29.73 25.30
CA ASN A 195 -11.10 29.69 26.74
C ASN A 195 -9.83 28.92 27.10
N THR A 196 -9.30 28.13 26.17
CA THR A 196 -8.11 27.33 26.39
C THR A 196 -6.89 28.24 26.49
N LYS A 197 -6.17 28.19 27.63
CA LYS A 197 -4.97 29.00 27.87
C LYS A 197 -3.67 28.23 27.79
N THR A 198 -3.68 26.97 28.18
CA THR A 198 -2.48 26.13 28.23
C THR A 198 -2.85 24.70 27.89
N ILE A 199 -1.98 24.03 27.15
CA ILE A 199 -2.01 22.59 26.89
C ILE A 199 -0.81 21.97 27.60
N HIS A 200 -1.06 21.05 28.52
CA HIS A 200 0.00 20.34 29.23
C HIS A 200 0.45 19.11 28.44
N THR A 201 1.76 18.99 28.22
CA THR A 201 2.38 17.85 27.51
C THR A 201 3.62 17.35 28.26
N ASP A 202 4.02 16.10 27.99
CA ASP A 202 5.19 15.50 28.61
C ASP A 202 6.52 16.16 28.18
N GLN A 203 6.49 16.99 27.12
CA GLN A 203 7.66 17.69 26.57
C GLN A 203 7.60 19.22 26.81
N GLY A 204 6.72 19.65 27.73
CA GLY A 204 6.52 21.05 28.12
C GLY A 204 5.14 21.59 27.72
N ASP A 205 4.80 22.76 28.26
CA ASP A 205 3.47 23.36 28.08
C ASP A 205 3.39 24.18 26.78
N ILE A 206 2.23 24.13 26.11
CA ILE A 206 1.90 25.02 25.00
C ILE A 206 0.96 26.10 25.52
N GLU A 207 1.42 27.36 25.53
CA GLU A 207 0.63 28.50 25.97
C GLU A 207 -0.12 29.13 24.77
N ILE A 208 -1.44 29.24 24.85
CA ILE A 208 -2.26 29.91 23.84
C ILE A 208 -2.33 31.39 24.17
N LEU A 209 -1.69 32.22 23.33
CA LEU A 209 -1.59 33.66 23.53
C LEU A 209 -2.77 34.41 22.89
N THR A 210 -3.13 34.01 21.67
CA THR A 210 -4.22 34.63 20.90
C THR A 210 -5.10 33.55 20.29
N PHE A 211 -6.41 33.65 20.48
CA PHE A 211 -7.42 32.88 19.73
C PHE A 211 -8.53 33.86 19.37
N ASN A 212 -8.38 34.56 18.25
CA ASN A 212 -9.33 35.61 17.87
C ASN A 212 -9.42 35.74 16.35
N GLY A 213 -10.63 35.99 15.84
CA GLY A 213 -10.84 36.11 14.41
C GLY A 213 -10.35 34.87 13.67
N ASN A 214 -9.46 35.06 12.70
CA ASN A 214 -8.83 33.99 11.92
C ASN A 214 -7.40 33.66 12.38
N GLU A 215 -7.00 34.11 13.56
CA GLU A 215 -5.64 33.98 14.08
C GLU A 215 -5.57 33.08 15.31
N LEU A 216 -4.56 32.22 15.33
CA LEU A 216 -4.11 31.47 16.51
C LEU A 216 -2.62 31.75 16.77
N THR A 217 -2.31 32.37 17.91
CA THR A 217 -0.94 32.55 18.40
C THR A 217 -0.69 31.61 19.59
N TYR A 218 0.39 30.86 19.55
CA TYR A 218 0.78 29.97 20.63
C TYR A 218 2.29 29.96 20.84
N LYS A 219 2.70 29.73 22.09
CA LYS A 219 4.09 29.62 22.50
C LYS A 219 4.36 28.17 22.88
N ILE A 220 5.45 27.61 22.34
CA ILE A 220 5.74 26.19 22.37
C ILE A 220 7.24 25.95 22.65
N PRO A 221 7.63 24.88 23.37
CA PRO A 221 9.01 24.45 23.47
C PRO A 221 9.63 24.17 22.09
N ILE A 222 10.87 24.58 21.86
CA ILE A 222 11.58 24.32 20.59
C ILE A 222 11.68 22.81 20.29
N SER A 223 11.73 21.96 21.32
CA SER A 223 11.73 20.50 21.17
C SER A 223 10.46 19.93 20.52
N LEU A 224 9.35 20.67 20.59
CA LEU A 224 8.04 20.28 20.06
C LEU A 224 7.68 20.98 18.75
N SER A 225 8.32 22.09 18.39
CA SER A 225 7.86 22.93 17.27
C SER A 225 7.82 22.21 15.91
N GLU A 226 8.77 21.32 15.65
CA GLU A 226 8.80 20.51 14.42
C GLU A 226 7.82 19.33 14.44
N LYS A 227 7.15 19.08 15.58
CA LYS A 227 6.24 17.94 15.80
C LYS A 227 4.78 18.35 15.92
N VAL A 228 4.46 19.63 15.74
CA VAL A 228 3.10 20.14 15.90
C VAL A 228 2.49 20.49 14.56
N GLU A 229 1.26 20.01 14.36
CA GLU A 229 0.37 20.42 13.28
C GLU A 229 -0.84 21.12 13.90
N VAL A 230 -1.21 22.29 13.38
CA VAL A 230 -2.37 23.04 13.83
C VAL A 230 -3.45 23.01 12.77
N ASN A 231 -4.67 22.73 13.20
CA ASN A 231 -5.85 22.70 12.34
C ASN A 231 -6.94 23.58 12.92
N ALA A 232 -7.55 24.44 12.11
CA ALA A 232 -8.67 25.28 12.52
C ALA A 232 -9.99 24.80 11.91
N LEU A 233 -11.08 24.98 12.66
CA LEU A 233 -12.43 24.57 12.28
C LEU A 233 -13.34 25.80 12.19
N TYR A 234 -14.20 25.80 11.18
CA TYR A 234 -15.28 26.77 10.99
C TYR A 234 -16.54 26.37 11.78
N LYS A 235 -17.51 27.29 11.90
CA LYS A 235 -18.76 27.09 12.67
C LYS A 235 -19.58 25.85 12.30
N ASN A 236 -19.39 25.31 11.10
CA ASN A 236 -20.04 24.10 10.60
C ASN A 236 -19.19 22.82 10.78
N GLY A 237 -18.09 22.90 11.54
CA GLY A 237 -17.20 21.77 11.81
C GLY A 237 -16.23 21.41 10.68
N LYS A 238 -16.18 22.18 9.58
CA LYS A 238 -15.24 21.91 8.49
C LYS A 238 -13.88 22.59 8.71
N TYR A 239 -12.81 21.98 8.21
CA TYR A 239 -11.45 22.48 8.32
C TYR A 239 -11.19 23.72 7.46
N LEU A 240 -10.50 24.69 8.04
CA LEU A 240 -10.05 25.91 7.36
C LEU A 240 -8.66 25.70 6.75
N ASN A 241 -8.42 26.30 5.59
CA ASN A 241 -7.09 26.33 4.99
C ASN A 241 -6.23 27.36 5.74
N SER A 242 -4.98 27.00 6.01
CA SER A 242 -3.96 27.98 6.45
C SER A 242 -3.64 28.93 5.31
N THR A 243 -3.66 30.23 5.58
CA THR A 243 -3.28 31.29 4.63
C THR A 243 -1.84 31.77 4.86
N GLY A 244 -1.18 31.27 5.90
CA GLY A 244 0.20 31.59 6.24
C GLY A 244 0.52 31.32 7.70
N TYR A 245 1.81 31.31 8.01
CA TYR A 245 2.32 31.20 9.37
C TYR A 245 3.51 32.14 9.58
N GLN A 246 3.72 32.55 10.82
CA GLN A 246 4.89 33.31 11.28
C GLN A 246 5.48 32.66 12.52
N THR A 247 6.80 32.72 12.64
CA THR A 247 7.53 32.24 13.81
C THR A 247 8.31 33.39 14.41
N PHE A 248 8.08 33.64 15.70
CA PHE A 248 8.76 34.64 16.49
C PHE A 248 9.72 33.96 17.48
N ARG A 249 10.96 34.43 17.49
CA ARG A 249 12.00 34.06 18.46
C ARG A 249 11.68 34.63 19.83
N SER A 250 12.13 33.92 20.87
CA SER A 250 11.95 34.38 22.26
C SER A 250 12.69 35.70 22.51
N THR A 251 12.22 36.47 23.51
CA THR A 251 12.94 37.66 24.00
C THR A 251 14.39 37.35 24.33
N HIS A 252 14.66 36.17 24.91
CA HIS A 252 16.01 35.73 25.25
C HIS A 252 16.89 35.47 24.01
N GLU A 253 16.35 34.87 22.96
CA GLU A 253 17.08 34.73 21.69
C GLU A 253 17.35 36.08 21.03
N ILE A 254 16.38 37.01 21.06
CA ILE A 254 16.57 38.37 20.56
C ILE A 254 17.65 39.11 21.34
N GLU A 255 17.72 38.94 22.67
CA GLU A 255 18.81 39.47 23.49
C GLU A 255 20.16 38.86 23.11
N LYS A 256 20.23 37.54 22.85
CA LYS A 256 21.46 36.89 22.36
C LYS A 256 21.91 37.47 21.02
N ILE A 257 20.97 37.74 20.11
CA ILE A 257 21.28 38.37 18.81
C ILE A 257 21.78 39.79 19.03
N ARG A 258 21.16 40.58 19.91
CA ARG A 258 21.63 41.94 20.27
C ARG A 258 23.04 41.92 20.86
N ASP A 259 23.33 40.98 21.74
CA ASP A 259 24.68 40.85 22.32
C ASP A 259 25.70 40.41 21.27
N LEU A 260 25.31 39.57 20.31
CA LEU A 260 26.17 39.20 19.18
C LEU A 260 26.46 40.40 18.28
N ILE A 261 25.45 41.23 17.98
CA ILE A 261 25.63 42.48 17.22
C ILE A 261 26.66 43.39 17.91
N LYS A 262 26.57 43.57 19.24
CA LYS A 262 27.57 44.36 19.98
C LYS A 262 28.99 43.79 19.85
N ILE A 263 29.14 42.46 19.83
CA ILE A 263 30.46 41.82 19.65
C ILE A 263 30.97 42.06 18.22
N LEU A 264 30.09 41.98 17.22
CA LEU A 264 30.40 42.28 15.82
C LEU A 264 30.81 43.75 15.63
N GLU A 265 30.13 44.69 16.28
CA GLU A 265 30.49 46.11 16.27
C GLU A 265 31.90 46.34 16.85
N VAL A 266 32.23 45.70 17.98
CA VAL A 266 33.59 45.76 18.54
C VAL A 266 34.63 45.12 17.63
N ALA A 267 34.28 44.04 16.92
CA ALA A 267 35.16 43.43 15.92
C ALA A 267 35.39 44.39 14.74
N LYS A 268 34.34 45.06 14.26
CA LYS A 268 34.42 46.07 13.20
C LYS A 268 35.41 47.18 13.56
N ASP A 269 35.30 47.73 14.78
CA ASP A 269 36.20 48.78 15.27
C ASP A 269 37.65 48.29 15.35
N LYS A 270 37.86 47.03 15.74
CA LYS A 270 39.20 46.43 15.80
C LYS A 270 39.81 46.18 14.43
N ILE A 271 39.00 45.86 13.42
CA ILE A 271 39.46 45.71 12.03
C ILE A 271 39.82 47.09 11.45
N TYR A 272 38.99 48.10 11.72
CA TYR A 272 39.26 49.49 11.31
C TYR A 272 40.56 50.02 11.92
N ASN A 273 40.86 49.67 13.17
CA ASN A 273 42.09 50.06 13.87
C ASN A 273 43.28 49.13 13.60
N GLU A 274 43.20 48.23 12.61
CA GLU A 274 44.24 47.24 12.24
C GLU A 274 44.66 46.30 13.40
N GLU A 275 43.82 46.14 14.42
CA GLU A 275 44.02 45.21 15.56
C GLU A 275 43.57 43.78 15.25
N LEU A 276 42.73 43.61 14.22
CA LEU A 276 42.30 42.32 13.67
C LEU A 276 42.44 42.41 12.14
N ASN A 277 43.38 41.66 11.57
CA ASN A 277 43.71 41.75 10.14
C ASN A 277 43.43 40.47 9.37
N THR A 278 43.07 39.40 10.07
CA THR A 278 42.82 38.08 9.49
C THR A 278 41.55 37.44 10.04
N GLU A 279 40.92 36.59 9.22
CA GLU A 279 39.77 35.78 9.62
C GLU A 279 40.08 34.88 10.83
N LYS A 280 41.33 34.41 10.95
CA LYS A 280 41.78 33.58 12.08
C LYS A 280 41.84 34.37 13.39
N GLU A 281 42.28 35.62 13.34
CA GLU A 281 42.27 36.53 14.50
C GLU A 281 40.84 36.89 14.89
N LEU A 282 39.97 37.12 13.90
CA LEU A 282 38.54 37.35 14.11
C LEU A 282 37.85 36.14 14.75
N GLU A 283 38.17 34.92 14.29
CA GLU A 283 37.64 33.67 14.87
C GLU A 283 38.10 33.50 16.32
N GLN A 284 39.38 33.78 16.62
CA GLN A 284 39.88 33.76 18.00
C GLN A 284 39.23 34.82 18.87
N PHE A 285 38.99 36.02 18.32
CA PHE A 285 38.29 37.09 19.00
C PHE A 285 36.87 36.66 19.40
N PHE A 286 36.09 36.08 18.48
CA PHE A 286 34.76 35.57 18.79
C PHE A 286 34.80 34.42 19.81
N LYS A 287 35.72 33.45 19.66
CA LYS A 287 35.87 32.34 20.63
C LYS A 287 36.16 32.83 22.05
N SER A 288 36.87 33.95 22.21
CA SER A 288 37.18 34.51 23.53
C SER A 288 36.03 35.30 24.17
N ARG A 289 35.12 35.84 23.36
CA ARG A 289 34.03 36.74 23.79
C ARG A 289 32.69 36.04 23.91
N VAL A 290 32.42 35.06 23.04
CA VAL A 290 31.21 34.24 23.09
C VAL A 290 31.42 33.16 24.14
N LYS A 291 31.12 33.49 25.40
CA LYS A 291 31.07 32.46 26.45
C LYS A 291 29.94 31.48 26.12
N PRO A 292 30.19 30.16 26.09
CA PRO A 292 29.11 29.18 26.03
C PRO A 292 28.33 29.26 27.34
N LYS A 293 27.30 30.11 27.39
CA LYS A 293 26.37 30.16 28.52
C LYS A 293 25.40 28.99 28.44
N ASP A 294 25.10 28.43 29.62
CA ASP A 294 24.45 27.14 29.83
C ASP A 294 23.18 26.90 29.02
N LEU A 295 23.18 25.78 28.32
CA LEU A 295 22.14 25.21 27.44
C LEU A 295 20.92 24.64 28.18
N LYS A 296 20.52 25.19 29.33
CA LYS A 296 19.50 24.54 30.21
C LYS A 296 18.26 25.37 30.53
N THR A 297 17.97 26.43 29.79
CA THR A 297 16.60 26.98 29.78
C THR A 297 15.86 26.31 28.63
N GLU A 298 14.68 25.73 28.91
CA GLU A 298 13.75 25.36 27.84
C GLU A 298 13.49 26.61 27.01
N GLU A 299 14.05 26.64 25.81
CA GLU A 299 13.84 27.74 24.88
C GLU A 299 12.46 27.52 24.24
N TYR A 300 11.64 28.57 24.28
CA TYR A 300 10.32 28.59 23.68
C TYR A 300 10.36 29.43 22.40
N ILE A 301 9.53 29.09 21.44
CA ILE A 301 9.24 29.93 20.28
C ILE A 301 7.75 30.21 20.21
N THR A 302 7.39 31.34 19.60
CA THR A 302 5.99 31.73 19.43
C THR A 302 5.62 31.58 17.96
N HIS A 303 4.55 30.88 17.67
CA HIS A 303 3.99 30.78 16.32
C HIS A 303 2.69 31.56 16.24
N SER A 304 2.44 32.16 15.09
CA SER A 304 1.12 32.69 14.71
C SER A 304 0.69 32.08 13.40
N GLU A 305 -0.46 31.43 13.40
CA GLU A 305 -1.08 30.87 12.22
C GLU A 305 -2.35 31.64 11.86
N TYR A 306 -2.54 31.84 10.56
CA TYR A 306 -3.67 32.56 10.00
C TYR A 306 -4.47 31.64 9.11
N PHE A 307 -5.80 31.72 9.23
CA PHE A 307 -6.71 30.84 8.51
C PHE A 307 -7.63 31.61 7.58
N SER A 308 -8.22 30.89 6.63
CA SER A 308 -9.09 31.47 5.60
C SER A 308 -10.37 32.12 6.14
N ALA A 309 -10.77 31.86 7.39
CA ALA A 309 -11.95 32.44 8.01
C ALA A 309 -11.86 32.48 9.55
N THR A 310 -12.88 33.02 10.21
CA THR A 310 -12.97 33.04 11.66
C THR A 310 -12.97 31.63 12.25
N ILE A 311 -12.02 31.38 13.16
CA ILE A 311 -11.84 30.11 13.87
C ILE A 311 -12.92 30.00 14.96
N THR A 312 -13.65 28.89 14.98
CA THR A 312 -14.53 28.56 16.11
C THR A 312 -13.89 27.59 17.09
N GLN A 313 -13.09 26.66 16.57
CA GLN A 313 -12.30 25.69 17.32
C GLN A 313 -11.00 25.46 16.57
N ALA A 314 -9.94 25.09 17.27
CA ALA A 314 -8.74 24.56 16.63
C ALA A 314 -8.32 23.26 17.32
N VAL A 315 -7.43 22.53 16.69
CA VAL A 315 -6.85 21.30 17.19
C VAL A 315 -5.36 21.41 17.01
N ILE A 316 -4.62 21.32 18.11
CA ILE A 316 -3.16 21.17 18.09
C ILE A 316 -2.86 19.68 18.14
N SER A 317 -2.36 19.15 17.04
CA SER A 317 -1.96 17.76 16.86
C SER A 317 -0.47 17.62 17.15
N ILE A 318 -0.09 16.86 18.17
CA ILE A 318 1.31 16.61 18.51
C ILE A 318 1.71 15.21 18.03
N ILE A 319 2.75 15.15 17.20
CA ILE A 319 3.41 13.92 16.77
C ILE A 319 4.25 13.41 17.94
N GLU A 320 3.80 12.30 18.52
CA GLU A 320 4.56 11.57 19.54
C GLU A 320 5.65 10.71 18.90
N ALA A 321 6.47 10.07 19.74
CA ALA A 321 7.48 9.14 19.25
C ALA A 321 6.83 8.03 18.42
N ASP A 322 7.37 7.84 17.22
CA ASP A 322 7.04 6.75 16.32
C ASP A 322 7.05 5.42 17.08
N LYS A 323 5.92 4.73 17.07
CA LYS A 323 5.83 3.33 17.49
C LYS A 323 5.38 2.51 16.30
N PRO A 324 6.22 1.59 15.80
CA PRO A 324 5.81 0.71 14.72
C PRO A 324 4.64 -0.13 15.22
N ILE A 325 3.49 -0.01 14.56
CA ILE A 325 2.36 -0.90 14.77
C ILE A 325 2.60 -2.10 13.87
N VAL A 326 2.52 -3.28 14.48
CA VAL A 326 2.69 -4.56 13.79
C VAL A 326 1.36 -5.28 13.81
N HIS A 327 0.87 -5.62 12.62
CA HIS A 327 -0.34 -6.41 12.43
C HIS A 327 0.02 -7.67 11.62
N THR A 328 -0.47 -8.82 12.04
CA THR A 328 -0.22 -10.08 11.34
C THR A 328 -1.54 -10.76 11.06
N ASN A 329 -1.78 -11.13 9.80
CA ASN A 329 -3.00 -11.82 9.41
C ASN A 329 -2.71 -12.87 8.33
N ILE A 330 -3.62 -13.82 8.18
CA ILE A 330 -3.57 -14.88 7.17
C ILE A 330 -4.49 -14.47 6.02
N TYR A 331 -3.89 -14.25 4.86
CA TYR A 331 -4.59 -13.84 3.65
C TYR A 331 -4.71 -15.02 2.72
N PRO A 332 -5.94 -15.43 2.41
CA PRO A 332 -6.13 -16.63 1.61
C PRO A 332 -6.12 -16.24 0.12
N ILE A 333 -5.58 -17.11 -0.72
CA ILE A 333 -5.41 -16.83 -2.15
C ILE A 333 -6.70 -17.20 -2.89
N HIS A 334 -7.55 -16.20 -3.15
CA HIS A 334 -8.91 -16.40 -3.67
C HIS A 334 -8.99 -17.21 -4.98
N GLN A 335 -7.96 -17.16 -5.82
CA GLN A 335 -7.89 -18.00 -7.03
C GLN A 335 -8.08 -19.50 -6.73
N PHE A 336 -7.68 -19.95 -5.53
CA PHE A 336 -7.66 -21.35 -5.11
C PHE A 336 -8.71 -21.70 -4.06
N LEU A 337 -9.35 -20.70 -3.43
CA LEU A 337 -10.36 -20.89 -2.39
C LEU A 337 -11.78 -21.12 -2.89
N LYS A 338 -12.00 -21.15 -4.21
CA LYS A 338 -13.28 -21.66 -4.71
C LYS A 338 -13.40 -23.08 -4.15
N GLU A 339 -14.45 -23.36 -3.36
CA GLU A 339 -14.73 -24.66 -2.69
C GLU A 339 -14.43 -25.87 -3.61
N GLN A 340 -14.58 -25.65 -4.91
CA GLN A 340 -14.38 -26.53 -6.04
C GLN A 340 -12.93 -27.02 -6.27
N TYR A 341 -11.88 -26.25 -5.96
CA TYR A 341 -10.49 -26.76 -6.03
C TYR A 341 -10.19 -27.72 -4.88
N ASN A 342 -10.76 -27.48 -3.69
CA ASN A 342 -10.62 -28.40 -2.56
C ASN A 342 -11.20 -29.78 -2.90
N GLU A 343 -12.22 -29.84 -3.76
CA GLU A 343 -12.82 -31.09 -4.21
C GLU A 343 -12.00 -31.84 -5.26
N THR A 344 -11.20 -31.14 -6.09
CA THR A 344 -10.46 -31.75 -7.21
C THR A 344 -9.16 -32.43 -6.78
N GLY A 345 -8.52 -31.90 -5.73
CA GLY A 345 -7.21 -32.35 -5.23
C GLY A 345 -6.02 -31.90 -6.09
N TYR A 346 -6.23 -30.93 -6.99
CA TYR A 346 -5.17 -30.41 -7.87
C TYR A 346 -5.39 -28.93 -8.20
N VAL A 347 -4.36 -28.27 -8.71
CA VAL A 347 -4.46 -26.94 -9.33
C VAL A 347 -3.85 -26.94 -10.73
N ILE A 348 -4.30 -26.01 -11.57
CA ILE A 348 -3.68 -25.74 -12.87
C ILE A 348 -2.54 -24.75 -12.64
N CYS A 349 -1.32 -25.13 -13.01
CA CYS A 349 -0.12 -24.32 -12.82
C CYS A 349 0.65 -24.16 -14.12
N ARG A 350 1.35 -23.04 -14.25
CA ARG A 350 2.37 -22.87 -15.27
C ARG A 350 3.70 -23.40 -14.74
N ASP A 351 4.49 -24.03 -15.60
CA ASP A 351 5.86 -24.41 -15.27
C ASP A 351 6.80 -23.22 -15.43
N ALA A 352 7.67 -23.02 -14.45
CA ALA A 352 8.61 -21.90 -14.44
C ALA A 352 9.64 -21.97 -15.58
N LYS A 353 9.96 -23.17 -16.08
CA LYS A 353 11.00 -23.39 -17.10
C LYS A 353 10.44 -23.36 -18.51
N SER A 354 9.40 -24.14 -18.79
CA SER A 354 8.82 -24.29 -20.14
C SER A 354 7.80 -23.21 -20.47
N ASN A 355 7.30 -22.49 -19.46
CA ASN A 355 6.21 -21.54 -19.56
C ASN A 355 4.87 -22.16 -20.03
N LYS A 356 4.78 -23.48 -20.13
CA LYS A 356 3.55 -24.21 -20.47
C LYS A 356 2.75 -24.52 -19.22
N LYS A 357 1.45 -24.79 -19.38
CA LYS A 357 0.55 -25.18 -18.31
C LYS A 357 0.47 -26.69 -18.20
N GLY A 358 0.38 -27.16 -16.95
CA GLY A 358 0.10 -28.54 -16.57
C GLY A 358 -0.85 -28.57 -15.38
N ILE A 359 -1.02 -29.75 -14.79
CA ILE A 359 -1.85 -29.96 -13.60
C ILE A 359 -0.98 -30.54 -12.51
N ILE A 360 -0.97 -29.90 -11.34
CA ILE A 360 -0.17 -30.30 -10.20
C ILE A 360 -1.09 -30.69 -9.04
N GLY A 361 -0.81 -31.83 -8.41
CA GLY A 361 -1.52 -32.28 -7.22
C GLY A 361 -1.18 -31.42 -6.01
N PHE A 362 -1.99 -31.51 -4.96
CA PHE A 362 -1.71 -30.82 -3.70
C PHE A 362 -0.40 -31.31 -3.03
N ASP A 363 0.06 -32.52 -3.36
CA ASP A 363 1.35 -33.06 -2.91
C ASP A 363 2.56 -32.45 -3.65
N GLY A 364 2.35 -31.53 -4.60
CA GLY A 364 3.42 -30.87 -5.35
C GLY A 364 3.96 -31.67 -6.54
N LYS A 365 3.33 -32.78 -6.92
CA LYS A 365 3.74 -33.56 -8.10
C LYS A 365 2.86 -33.25 -9.30
N TRP A 366 3.47 -33.19 -10.49
CA TRP A 366 2.72 -33.08 -11.74
C TRP A 366 1.84 -34.33 -11.91
N LEU A 367 0.52 -34.09 -11.93
CA LEU A 367 -0.48 -35.06 -12.36
C LEU A 367 -0.60 -35.06 -13.88
N VAL A 368 -0.29 -33.94 -14.52
CA VAL A 368 -0.18 -33.79 -15.97
C VAL A 368 1.00 -32.88 -16.23
N GLU A 369 1.95 -33.36 -17.04
CA GLU A 369 3.15 -32.61 -17.39
C GLU A 369 2.81 -31.29 -18.11
N PRO A 370 3.60 -30.23 -17.89
CA PRO A 370 3.35 -28.91 -18.43
C PRO A 370 3.79 -28.82 -19.89
N ILE A 371 2.93 -29.27 -20.80
CA ILE A 371 3.17 -29.25 -22.26
C ILE A 371 2.13 -28.42 -23.02
N TYR A 372 1.12 -27.88 -22.34
CA TYR A 372 -0.02 -27.20 -22.96
C TYR A 372 0.14 -25.69 -22.95
N TYR A 373 -0.36 -25.00 -23.97
CA TYR A 373 -0.33 -23.53 -24.01
C TYR A 373 -1.29 -22.92 -22.98
N ASN A 374 -2.49 -23.46 -22.91
CA ASN A 374 -3.50 -23.06 -21.94
C ASN A 374 -4.33 -24.26 -21.48
N ILE A 375 -4.71 -24.24 -20.20
CA ILE A 375 -5.64 -25.17 -19.58
C ILE A 375 -6.56 -24.29 -18.73
N SER A 376 -7.86 -24.52 -18.85
CA SER A 376 -8.88 -23.84 -18.05
C SER A 376 -9.90 -24.84 -17.53
N GLN A 377 -10.44 -24.55 -16.35
CA GLN A 377 -11.52 -25.33 -15.75
C GLN A 377 -12.76 -24.43 -15.67
N THR A 378 -13.36 -24.17 -16.83
CA THR A 378 -14.50 -23.27 -17.03
C THR A 378 -15.84 -23.88 -16.59
N ASN A 379 -15.96 -25.20 -16.73
CA ASN A 379 -17.20 -25.95 -16.50
C ASN A 379 -17.24 -26.64 -15.13
N PHE A 380 -16.25 -26.38 -14.24
CA PHE A 380 -16.19 -26.83 -12.83
C PHE A 380 -16.45 -28.33 -12.56
N LEU A 381 -16.40 -29.19 -13.58
CA LEU A 381 -16.43 -30.62 -13.39
C LEU A 381 -15.06 -31.10 -12.92
N LYS A 382 -15.08 -31.91 -11.86
CA LYS A 382 -13.90 -32.29 -11.06
C LYS A 382 -12.75 -32.88 -11.87
N ASN A 383 -13.05 -33.58 -12.97
CA ASN A 383 -12.06 -34.33 -13.75
C ASN A 383 -12.04 -33.93 -15.23
N TYR A 384 -12.55 -32.73 -15.58
CA TYR A 384 -12.55 -32.24 -16.95
C TYR A 384 -11.99 -30.82 -17.05
N VAL A 385 -11.25 -30.58 -18.12
CA VAL A 385 -10.65 -29.28 -18.42
C VAL A 385 -10.79 -28.98 -19.90
N GLN A 386 -10.79 -27.69 -20.24
CA GLN A 386 -10.63 -27.22 -21.60
C GLN A 386 -9.16 -26.87 -21.84
N VAL A 387 -8.65 -27.24 -23.00
CA VAL A 387 -7.25 -27.04 -23.40
C VAL A 387 -7.18 -26.24 -24.68
N ALA A 388 -6.20 -25.33 -24.77
CA ALA A 388 -5.82 -24.70 -26.04
C ALA A 388 -4.72 -25.52 -26.71
N LEU A 389 -4.97 -25.95 -27.95
CA LEU A 389 -4.02 -26.75 -28.72
C LEU A 389 -2.95 -25.88 -29.41
N LYS A 390 -3.19 -24.58 -29.56
CA LYS A 390 -2.26 -23.59 -30.09
C LYS A 390 -2.08 -22.41 -29.12
N GLU A 391 -1.01 -21.64 -29.34
CA GLU A 391 -0.57 -20.54 -28.47
C GLU A 391 -1.60 -19.41 -28.35
N ASP A 392 -2.19 -19.02 -29.48
CA ASP A 392 -3.10 -17.87 -29.57
C ASP A 392 -4.59 -18.27 -29.48
N GLU A 393 -4.87 -19.53 -29.13
CA GLU A 393 -6.24 -20.04 -29.02
C GLU A 393 -6.72 -19.99 -27.56
N GLY A 394 -8.01 -19.66 -27.39
CA GLY A 394 -8.72 -19.91 -26.15
C GLY A 394 -8.77 -21.42 -25.86
N SER A 395 -8.89 -21.79 -24.58
CA SER A 395 -9.15 -23.18 -24.22
C SER A 395 -10.55 -23.59 -24.68
N ASN A 396 -10.64 -24.41 -25.73
CA ASN A 396 -11.91 -24.72 -26.41
C ASN A 396 -12.13 -26.22 -26.66
N THR A 397 -11.13 -27.05 -26.39
CA THR A 397 -11.24 -28.50 -26.58
C THR A 397 -11.32 -29.18 -25.23
N THR A 398 -12.35 -29.99 -25.02
CA THR A 398 -12.57 -30.71 -23.76
C THR A 398 -11.67 -31.95 -23.66
N PHE A 399 -11.07 -32.13 -22.49
CA PHE A 399 -10.25 -33.26 -22.11
C PHE A 399 -10.68 -33.78 -20.74
N TRP A 400 -10.59 -35.10 -20.57
CA TRP A 400 -10.69 -35.76 -19.28
C TRP A 400 -9.30 -35.89 -18.63
N ILE A 401 -9.24 -35.76 -17.31
CA ILE A 401 -8.00 -35.88 -16.53
C ILE A 401 -7.82 -37.32 -16.08
N ASP A 402 -6.94 -38.05 -16.75
CA ASP A 402 -6.53 -39.40 -16.38
C ASP A 402 -5.49 -39.34 -15.25
N LYS A 403 -5.98 -39.19 -14.01
CA LYS A 403 -5.11 -39.09 -12.82
C LYS A 403 -4.25 -40.34 -12.64
N LYS A 404 -4.74 -41.52 -13.05
CA LYS A 404 -4.04 -42.80 -12.93
C LYS A 404 -2.83 -42.87 -13.85
N ASN A 405 -3.00 -42.49 -15.13
CA ASN A 405 -1.92 -42.51 -16.12
C ASN A 405 -1.23 -41.15 -16.31
N ARG A 406 -1.59 -40.15 -15.49
CA ARG A 406 -1.00 -38.82 -15.43
C ARG A 406 -0.99 -38.04 -16.75
N ARG A 407 -2.14 -38.01 -17.43
CA ARG A 407 -2.27 -37.36 -18.74
C ARG A 407 -3.67 -36.78 -18.95
N LEU A 408 -3.80 -35.93 -19.97
CA LEU A 408 -5.11 -35.55 -20.49
C LEU A 408 -5.49 -36.47 -21.64
N VAL A 409 -6.74 -36.92 -21.65
CA VAL A 409 -7.31 -37.75 -22.71
C VAL A 409 -8.35 -36.92 -23.45
N LYS A 410 -8.15 -36.75 -24.75
CA LYS A 410 -9.11 -36.03 -25.61
C LYS A 410 -10.41 -36.83 -25.65
N THR A 411 -11.52 -36.18 -25.34
CA THR A 411 -12.85 -36.77 -25.44
C THR A 411 -13.39 -36.62 -26.87
N ASN A 412 -14.29 -37.51 -27.27
CA ASN A 412 -15.06 -37.41 -28.52
C ASN A 412 -16.44 -36.76 -28.30
N TYR A 413 -16.60 -36.10 -27.16
CA TYR A 413 -17.82 -35.46 -26.68
C TYR A 413 -17.46 -34.16 -25.92
N ASP A 414 -18.43 -33.26 -25.76
CA ASP A 414 -18.32 -32.10 -24.88
C ASP A 414 -19.20 -32.24 -23.64
N ILE A 415 -18.96 -31.37 -22.65
CA ILE A 415 -19.76 -31.30 -21.44
C ILE A 415 -21.01 -30.49 -21.74
N ASN A 416 -22.16 -31.13 -21.56
CA ASN A 416 -23.42 -30.45 -21.75
C ASN A 416 -23.74 -29.51 -20.56
N SER A 417 -24.30 -28.33 -20.86
CA SER A 417 -24.68 -27.34 -19.83
C SER A 417 -25.70 -27.84 -18.79
N TYR A 418 -26.52 -28.85 -19.09
CA TYR A 418 -27.44 -29.49 -18.14
C TYR A 418 -26.69 -30.28 -17.05
N SER A 419 -25.50 -30.79 -17.32
CA SER A 419 -24.63 -31.43 -16.30
C SER A 419 -24.24 -30.49 -15.18
N LEU A 420 -24.14 -29.20 -15.48
CA LEU A 420 -23.83 -28.18 -14.49
C LEU A 420 -25.01 -27.92 -13.53
N ARG A 421 -26.21 -28.38 -13.89
CA ARG A 421 -27.45 -28.19 -13.12
C ARG A 421 -27.94 -29.48 -12.44
N SER A 422 -27.56 -30.64 -12.97
CA SER A 422 -27.96 -31.96 -12.49
C SER A 422 -26.82 -32.58 -11.69
N LEU A 423 -26.76 -32.29 -10.39
CA LEU A 423 -25.71 -32.75 -9.48
C LEU A 423 -25.80 -34.28 -9.27
N HIS A 424 -25.08 -35.06 -10.09
CA HIS A 424 -24.79 -36.46 -9.81
C HIS A 424 -23.32 -36.59 -9.38
N PRO A 425 -23.01 -37.29 -8.27
CA PRO A 425 -21.66 -37.30 -7.71
C PRO A 425 -20.61 -37.96 -8.60
N VAL A 426 -21.03 -38.88 -9.48
CA VAL A 426 -20.12 -39.73 -10.28
C VAL A 426 -20.43 -39.70 -11.79
N LEU A 427 -21.56 -39.13 -12.21
CA LEU A 427 -22.02 -39.22 -13.61
C LEU A 427 -22.21 -37.84 -14.19
N VAL A 428 -21.90 -37.69 -15.48
CA VAL A 428 -21.97 -36.41 -16.19
C VAL A 428 -22.67 -36.63 -17.53
N ILE A 429 -23.61 -35.74 -17.85
CA ILE A 429 -24.28 -35.70 -19.15
C ILE A 429 -23.34 -35.04 -20.18
N MET A 430 -23.14 -35.73 -21.29
CA MET A 430 -22.26 -35.28 -22.36
C MET A 430 -23.08 -34.98 -23.61
N GLU A 431 -22.56 -34.14 -24.49
CA GLU A 431 -23.15 -33.84 -25.79
C GLU A 431 -22.19 -34.17 -26.94
N SER A 432 -22.78 -34.43 -28.11
CA SER A 432 -22.02 -34.70 -29.33
C SER A 432 -21.20 -33.49 -29.76
N LEU A 433 -19.95 -33.72 -30.18
CA LEU A 433 -19.13 -32.69 -30.85
C LEU A 433 -19.55 -32.45 -32.31
N ASN A 434 -20.40 -33.32 -32.87
CA ASN A 434 -20.87 -33.20 -34.25
C ASN A 434 -22.07 -32.26 -34.35
N GLU A 435 -22.34 -31.71 -35.54
CA GLU A 435 -23.43 -30.74 -35.83
C GLU A 435 -24.87 -31.22 -35.49
N LYS A 436 -25.03 -32.47 -35.03
CA LYS A 436 -26.29 -32.96 -34.50
C LYS A 436 -26.54 -32.41 -33.10
N LEU A 437 -26.96 -31.15 -33.08
CA LEU A 437 -27.42 -30.45 -31.88
C LEU A 437 -28.45 -31.34 -31.15
N ASN A 438 -28.24 -31.51 -29.84
CA ASN A 438 -29.10 -32.19 -28.86
C ASN A 438 -28.91 -33.72 -28.68
N GLU A 439 -27.97 -34.39 -29.35
CA GLU A 439 -27.64 -35.77 -28.96
C GLU A 439 -26.83 -35.77 -27.65
N LEU A 440 -27.36 -36.43 -26.62
CA LEU A 440 -26.83 -36.55 -25.27
C LEU A 440 -26.46 -37.99 -24.93
N GLY A 441 -25.44 -38.15 -24.09
CA GLY A 441 -25.04 -39.41 -23.47
C GLY A 441 -24.64 -39.22 -22.01
N VAL A 442 -24.17 -40.29 -21.35
CA VAL A 442 -23.65 -40.22 -19.98
C VAL A 442 -22.29 -40.86 -19.90
N ALA A 443 -21.35 -40.16 -19.29
CA ALA A 443 -20.04 -40.69 -18.95
C ALA A 443 -19.83 -40.77 -17.44
N ASN A 444 -18.96 -41.69 -17.03
CA ASN A 444 -18.46 -41.75 -15.67
C ASN A 444 -17.40 -40.65 -15.44
N ASN A 445 -17.61 -39.80 -14.45
CA ASN A 445 -16.72 -38.66 -14.15
C ASN A 445 -15.32 -39.10 -13.68
N GLU A 446 -15.21 -40.26 -13.04
CA GLU A 446 -13.94 -40.78 -12.53
C GLU A 446 -13.11 -41.49 -13.59
N THR A 447 -13.75 -42.12 -14.59
CA THR A 447 -13.03 -42.87 -15.65
C THR A 447 -13.04 -42.19 -17.01
N GLY A 448 -13.92 -41.22 -17.24
CA GLY A 448 -14.14 -40.60 -18.54
C GLY A 448 -14.85 -41.52 -19.56
N GLU A 449 -15.20 -42.74 -19.17
CA GLU A 449 -15.82 -43.72 -20.07
C GLU A 449 -17.29 -43.42 -20.30
N LEU A 450 -17.72 -43.50 -21.56
CA LEU A 450 -19.11 -43.35 -21.95
C LEU A 450 -19.88 -44.62 -21.57
N ILE A 451 -20.77 -44.51 -20.57
CA ILE A 451 -21.60 -45.62 -20.10
C ILE A 451 -22.96 -45.67 -20.81
N ILE A 452 -23.42 -44.53 -21.34
CA ILE A 452 -24.63 -44.42 -22.16
C ILE A 452 -24.27 -43.69 -23.45
N PRO A 453 -24.53 -44.28 -24.63
CA PRO A 453 -24.17 -43.69 -25.92
C PRO A 453 -24.84 -42.33 -26.14
N ILE A 454 -24.18 -41.49 -26.94
CA ILE A 454 -24.66 -40.15 -27.28
C ILE A 454 -25.70 -40.27 -28.40
N GLU A 455 -26.95 -40.58 -28.01
CA GLU A 455 -28.07 -40.81 -28.96
C GLU A 455 -29.43 -40.30 -28.43
N PHE A 456 -29.45 -39.59 -27.30
CA PHE A 456 -30.68 -39.21 -26.59
C PHE A 456 -30.91 -37.71 -26.56
N ASP A 457 -32.15 -37.25 -26.67
CA ASP A 457 -32.45 -35.80 -26.61
C ASP A 457 -32.59 -35.29 -25.17
N ARG A 458 -32.84 -36.19 -24.22
CA ARG A 458 -33.03 -35.84 -22.80
C ARG A 458 -32.53 -36.95 -21.91
N ILE A 459 -31.79 -36.55 -20.87
CA ILE A 459 -31.27 -37.44 -19.83
C ILE A 459 -31.62 -36.87 -18.46
N GLU A 460 -32.14 -37.72 -17.58
CA GLU A 460 -32.48 -37.37 -16.21
C GLU A 460 -31.94 -38.41 -15.24
N PHE A 461 -31.36 -37.96 -14.13
CA PHE A 461 -30.96 -38.83 -13.03
C PHE A 461 -32.12 -38.97 -12.04
N SER A 462 -32.49 -40.20 -11.70
CA SER A 462 -33.57 -40.50 -10.76
C SER A 462 -33.22 -41.72 -9.91
N LYS A 463 -32.97 -41.52 -8.61
CA LYS A 463 -32.83 -42.55 -7.56
C LYS A 463 -32.22 -43.88 -8.04
N GLY A 464 -30.93 -43.87 -8.40
CA GLY A 464 -30.21 -45.08 -8.83
C GLY A 464 -30.39 -45.47 -10.30
N THR A 465 -31.09 -44.65 -11.09
CA THR A 465 -31.36 -44.91 -12.50
C THR A 465 -31.14 -43.68 -13.37
N ILE A 466 -30.87 -43.93 -14.64
CA ILE A 466 -30.68 -42.92 -15.68
C ILE A 466 -31.81 -43.08 -16.68
N ILE A 467 -32.64 -42.04 -16.82
CA ILE A 467 -33.80 -42.04 -17.71
C ILE A 467 -33.42 -41.28 -18.97
N CYS A 468 -33.40 -41.97 -20.11
CA CYS A 468 -32.97 -41.43 -21.40
C CYS A 468 -34.13 -41.45 -22.40
N THR A 469 -34.42 -40.30 -23.01
CA THR A 469 -35.48 -40.15 -24.03
C THR A 469 -34.86 -40.02 -25.42
N LEU A 470 -35.30 -40.84 -26.36
CA LEU A 470 -34.84 -40.78 -27.75
C LEU A 470 -35.40 -39.57 -28.52
N PRO A 471 -34.78 -39.15 -29.64
CA PRO A 471 -35.18 -37.94 -30.37
C PRO A 471 -36.63 -37.89 -30.87
N ASN A 472 -37.22 -39.06 -31.12
CA ASN A 472 -38.63 -39.16 -31.51
C ASN A 472 -39.62 -38.93 -30.35
N GLN A 473 -39.12 -38.72 -29.13
CA GLN A 473 -39.84 -38.58 -27.87
C GLN A 473 -40.84 -39.71 -27.53
N LYS A 474 -40.84 -40.80 -28.30
CA LYS A 474 -41.79 -41.93 -28.16
C LYS A 474 -41.22 -43.07 -27.36
N THR A 475 -39.91 -43.12 -27.17
CA THR A 475 -39.23 -44.22 -26.48
C THR A 475 -38.36 -43.69 -25.35
N ILE A 476 -38.57 -44.23 -24.16
CA ILE A 476 -37.78 -43.99 -22.96
C ILE A 476 -37.00 -45.27 -22.66
N LYS A 477 -35.67 -45.16 -22.58
CA LYS A 477 -34.79 -46.22 -22.08
C LYS A 477 -34.37 -45.86 -20.66
N ILE A 478 -34.43 -46.84 -19.75
CA ILE A 478 -34.02 -46.65 -18.36
C ILE A 478 -32.84 -47.58 -18.09
N PHE A 479 -31.75 -46.99 -17.65
CA PHE A 479 -30.50 -47.66 -17.32
C PHE A 479 -30.25 -47.60 -15.82
N ASP A 480 -29.45 -48.53 -15.30
CA ASP A 480 -28.81 -48.33 -13.99
C ASP A 480 -27.58 -47.40 -14.12
N GLU A 481 -26.97 -47.04 -12.99
CA GLU A 481 -25.79 -46.18 -12.96
C GLU A 481 -24.53 -46.78 -13.61
N THR A 482 -24.56 -48.08 -13.94
CA THR A 482 -23.47 -48.75 -14.69
C THR A 482 -23.67 -48.68 -16.20
N GLY A 483 -24.80 -48.13 -16.67
CA GLY A 483 -25.17 -48.09 -18.08
C GLY A 483 -25.87 -49.35 -18.58
N LYS A 484 -26.24 -50.28 -17.70
CA LYS A 484 -26.99 -51.49 -18.10
C LYS A 484 -28.46 -51.15 -18.28
N LEU A 485 -29.02 -51.53 -19.42
CA LEU A 485 -30.44 -51.31 -19.72
C LEU A 485 -31.32 -52.15 -18.77
N ILE A 486 -32.18 -51.47 -18.02
CA ILE A 486 -33.18 -52.10 -17.13
C ILE A 486 -34.47 -52.36 -17.90
N LYS A 487 -34.99 -51.34 -18.60
CA LYS A 487 -36.26 -51.44 -19.35
C LYS A 487 -36.39 -50.38 -20.44
N THR A 488 -37.24 -50.68 -21.42
CA THR A 488 -37.67 -49.76 -22.47
C THR A 488 -39.18 -49.53 -22.33
N GLN A 489 -39.62 -48.27 -22.40
CA GLN A 489 -41.02 -47.86 -22.30
C GLN A 489 -41.41 -47.00 -23.50
N LEU A 490 -42.63 -47.18 -23.99
CA LEU A 490 -43.23 -46.25 -24.94
C LEU A 490 -43.90 -45.12 -24.16
N LYS A 491 -43.60 -43.87 -24.53
CA LYS A 491 -44.25 -42.68 -23.97
C LYS A 491 -45.68 -42.66 -24.51
N LYS A 492 -46.66 -42.87 -23.63
CA LYS A 492 -48.09 -42.86 -23.97
C LYS A 492 -48.55 -41.49 -24.43
#